data_AF-F7QX02-F1
#
_entry.id   AF-F7QX02-F1
#
_cell.length_a   1.000
_cell.length_b   1.000
_cell.length_c   1.000
_cell.angle_alpha   90.00
_cell.angle_beta   90.00
_cell.angle_gamma   90.00
#
_symmetry.space_group_name_H-M   'P 1'
#
loop_
_entity.id
_entity.type
_entity.pdbx_description
1 polymer ?
#
loop_
_entity_poly.entity_id
_entity_poly.type
_entity_poly.pdbx_seq_one_letter_code
_entity_poly.pdbx_strand_id
1 'polypeptide(L)'
;MKFAAYQGEYRQESNLDVSLRTFGDLYDFWFAQYKNTVRGSSYYVIKKGLDKNVYPYLKNKQLKSITLIDCQNLINKLLKTNPGNYVVLSTYTKKILQYAVTLKLIPENPMNNVIKPRKKETYSSNNYYSKEELKTFLAYSKKEKFHVYVLFRL
;
A
#
# COMPACT_ATOMS: atom_id res chain seq x y z
N MET A 1 21.64 11.20 -55.31
CA MET A 1 20.22 11.18 -54.86
C MET A 1 20.21 11.25 -53.35
N LYS A 2 19.65 12.32 -52.78
CA LYS A 2 19.48 12.54 -51.35
C LYS A 2 18.16 11.88 -50.91
N PHE A 3 18.19 10.99 -49.93
CA PHE A 3 16.97 10.60 -49.22
C PHE A 3 16.97 11.30 -47.87
N ALA A 4 15.96 12.15 -47.70
CA ALA A 4 15.79 13.10 -46.61
C ALA A 4 15.51 12.39 -45.28
N ALA A 5 16.05 12.98 -44.21
CA ALA A 5 15.74 12.63 -42.84
C ALA A 5 14.24 12.79 -42.57
N TYR A 6 13.58 11.69 -42.19
CA TYR A 6 12.25 11.76 -41.61
C TYR A 6 12.39 12.14 -40.13
N GLN A 7 12.48 13.45 -39.88
CA GLN A 7 12.23 14.04 -38.57
C GLN A 7 10.73 13.98 -38.32
N GLY A 8 10.26 12.85 -37.80
CA GLY A 8 8.92 12.73 -37.25
C GLY A 8 8.95 13.17 -35.79
N GLU A 9 8.65 14.44 -35.53
CA GLU A 9 8.35 14.94 -34.19
C GLU A 9 7.12 14.20 -33.62
N TYR A 10 7.34 13.15 -32.82
CA TYR A 10 6.27 12.61 -31.97
C TYR A 10 6.11 13.50 -30.74
N ARG A 11 5.55 14.69 -30.93
CA ARG A 11 4.88 15.43 -29.85
C ARG A 11 3.48 14.83 -29.71
N GLN A 12 3.32 13.86 -28.82
CA GLN A 12 2.02 13.49 -28.27
C GLN A 12 1.90 14.12 -26.88
N GLU A 13 1.61 15.42 -26.86
CA GLU A 13 1.12 16.09 -25.65
C GLU A 13 -0.41 16.00 -25.60
N SER A 14 -0.88 15.58 -24.42
CA SER A 14 -2.21 15.83 -23.83
C SER A 14 -3.43 15.06 -24.36
N ASN A 15 -3.76 13.99 -23.63
CA ASN A 15 -5.15 13.65 -23.23
C ASN A 15 -5.16 12.99 -21.83
N LEU A 16 -4.32 13.50 -20.92
CA LEU A 16 -4.37 13.21 -19.47
C LEU A 16 -5.01 14.40 -18.72
N ASP A 17 -5.89 15.14 -19.38
CA ASP A 17 -6.69 16.22 -18.78
C ASP A 17 -7.90 15.66 -18.01
N VAL A 18 -7.64 14.65 -17.17
CA VAL A 18 -8.45 14.42 -15.97
C VAL A 18 -7.60 15.03 -14.88
N SER A 19 -8.11 16.08 -14.24
CA SER A 19 -7.40 16.96 -13.32
C SER A 19 -6.77 16.20 -12.15
N LEU A 20 -5.59 15.58 -12.32
CA LEU A 20 -4.80 14.95 -11.26
C LEU A 20 -4.15 16.04 -10.39
N ARG A 21 -4.99 16.81 -9.70
CA ARG A 21 -4.59 17.96 -8.89
C ARG A 21 -4.40 17.57 -7.44
N THR A 22 -5.25 16.68 -6.94
CA THR A 22 -5.24 16.21 -5.55
C THR A 22 -4.63 14.82 -5.41
N PHE A 23 -4.29 14.45 -4.16
CA PHE A 23 -3.95 13.08 -3.85
C PHE A 23 -5.09 12.11 -4.14
N GLY A 24 -6.35 12.52 -3.94
CA GLY A 24 -7.52 11.69 -4.22
C GLY A 24 -7.58 11.28 -5.70
N ASP A 25 -7.45 12.25 -6.59
CA ASP A 25 -7.47 12.01 -8.04
C ASP A 25 -6.34 11.05 -8.46
N LEU A 26 -5.13 11.30 -7.97
CA LEU A 26 -3.97 10.45 -8.22
C LEU A 26 -4.16 9.04 -7.64
N TYR A 27 -4.72 8.94 -6.44
CA TYR A 27 -4.98 7.69 -5.76
C TYR A 27 -5.92 6.83 -6.60
N ASP A 28 -7.05 7.39 -7.04
CA ASP A 28 -8.06 6.69 -7.81
C ASP A 28 -7.51 6.26 -9.18
N PHE A 29 -6.78 7.16 -9.85
CA PHE A 29 -6.12 6.87 -11.12
C PHE A 29 -5.06 5.77 -11.00
N TRP A 30 -4.20 5.84 -9.98
CA TRP A 30 -3.18 4.82 -9.71
C TRP A 30 -3.82 3.46 -9.36
N PHE A 31 -4.88 3.47 -8.56
CA PHE A 31 -5.57 2.24 -8.13
C PHE A 31 -6.23 1.48 -9.28
N ALA A 32 -6.75 2.20 -10.28
CA ALA A 32 -7.30 1.59 -11.50
C ALA A 32 -6.23 0.76 -12.24
N GLN A 33 -5.00 1.27 -12.32
CA GLN A 33 -3.88 0.57 -12.95
C GLN A 33 -3.36 -0.57 -12.06
N TYR A 34 -3.22 -0.30 -10.75
CA TYR A 34 -2.67 -1.26 -9.80
C TYR A 34 -3.48 -2.56 -9.74
N LYS A 35 -4.81 -2.49 -9.92
CA LYS A 35 -5.71 -3.66 -9.94
C LYS A 35 -5.24 -4.76 -10.90
N ASN A 36 -4.68 -4.40 -12.05
CA ASN A 36 -4.24 -5.35 -13.07
C ASN A 36 -2.88 -5.97 -12.79
N THR A 37 -2.17 -5.51 -11.76
CA THR A 37 -0.79 -5.93 -11.44
C THR A 37 -0.71 -6.94 -10.30
N VAL A 38 -1.81 -7.17 -9.57
CA VAL A 38 -1.83 -8.02 -8.37
C VAL A 38 -3.05 -8.91 -8.28
N ARG A 39 -2.96 -9.95 -7.45
CA ARG A 39 -4.10 -10.83 -7.13
C ARG A 39 -5.21 -10.03 -6.45
N GLY A 40 -6.47 -10.43 -6.70
CA GLY A 40 -7.64 -9.75 -6.14
C GLY A 40 -7.67 -9.65 -4.62
N SER A 41 -7.18 -10.68 -3.91
CA SER A 41 -7.07 -10.66 -2.44
C SER A 41 -6.09 -9.59 -1.95
N SER A 42 -4.91 -9.48 -2.58
CA SER A 42 -3.92 -8.45 -2.28
C SER A 42 -4.47 -7.06 -2.57
N TYR A 43 -5.09 -6.87 -3.74
CA TYR A 43 -5.75 -5.62 -4.11
C TYR A 43 -6.73 -5.16 -3.03
N TYR A 44 -7.64 -6.05 -2.62
CA TYR A 44 -8.67 -5.75 -1.64
C TYR A 44 -8.08 -5.34 -0.27
N VAL A 45 -7.12 -6.11 0.24
CA VAL A 45 -6.50 -5.83 1.54
C VAL A 45 -5.81 -4.46 1.55
N ILE A 46 -5.08 -4.15 0.47
CA ILE A 46 -4.32 -2.91 0.35
C ILE A 46 -5.27 -1.72 0.18
N LYS A 47 -6.26 -1.83 -0.72
CA LYS A 47 -7.27 -0.78 -0.94
C LYS A 47 -8.00 -0.45 0.36
N LYS A 48 -8.53 -1.48 1.04
CA LYS A 48 -9.23 -1.32 2.34
C LYS A 48 -8.35 -0.64 3.38
N GLY A 49 -7.08 -1.01 3.46
CA GLY A 49 -6.12 -0.39 4.36
C GLY A 49 -5.91 1.09 4.07
N LEU A 50 -5.76 1.47 2.80
CA LEU A 50 -5.52 2.86 2.39
C LEU A 50 -6.78 3.72 2.46
N ASP A 51 -7.93 3.21 2.00
CA ASP A 51 -9.24 3.88 2.08
C ASP A 51 -9.57 4.30 3.52
N LYS A 52 -9.27 3.43 4.49
CA LYS A 52 -9.55 3.68 5.90
C LYS A 52 -8.58 4.68 6.53
N ASN A 53 -7.30 4.63 6.17
CA ASN A 53 -6.25 5.26 6.98
C ASN A 53 -5.52 6.42 6.28
N VAL A 54 -5.28 6.33 4.97
CA VAL A 54 -4.46 7.29 4.21
C VAL A 54 -5.35 8.22 3.40
N TYR A 55 -6.31 7.64 2.67
CA TYR A 55 -7.19 8.39 1.78
C TYR A 55 -7.91 9.54 2.51
N PRO A 56 -8.55 9.37 3.68
CA PRO A 56 -9.28 10.46 4.34
C PRO A 56 -8.38 11.61 4.80
N TYR A 57 -7.08 11.36 4.98
CA TYR A 57 -6.12 12.36 5.45
C TYR A 57 -5.52 13.18 4.30
N LEU A 58 -5.28 12.55 3.14
CA LEU A 58 -4.63 13.20 2.01
C LEU A 58 -5.57 13.56 0.86
N LYS A 59 -6.78 12.96 0.77
CA LYS A 59 -7.68 13.05 -0.39
C LYS A 59 -7.76 14.44 -1.00
N ASN A 60 -8.04 15.45 -0.17
CA ASN A 60 -8.31 16.81 -0.63
C ASN A 60 -7.04 17.68 -0.74
N LYS A 61 -5.85 17.17 -0.37
CA LYS A 61 -4.61 17.92 -0.50
C LYS A 61 -4.15 17.96 -1.95
N GLN A 62 -3.76 19.13 -2.40
CA GLN A 62 -3.12 19.32 -3.70
C GLN A 62 -1.78 18.59 -3.71
N LEU A 63 -1.44 17.88 -4.80
CA LEU A 63 -0.19 17.11 -4.89
C LEU A 63 1.05 17.98 -4.62
N LYS A 64 1.06 19.19 -5.20
CA LYS A 64 2.16 20.16 -5.02
C LYS A 64 2.28 20.72 -3.60
N SER A 65 1.22 20.63 -2.79
CA SER A 65 1.23 21.12 -1.41
C SER A 65 1.53 20.02 -0.39
N ILE A 66 1.69 18.76 -0.81
CA ILE A 66 2.04 17.67 0.11
C ILE A 66 3.51 17.82 0.47
N THR A 67 3.75 18.14 1.74
CA THR A 67 5.10 18.36 2.27
C THR A 67 5.64 17.12 2.99
N LEU A 68 6.95 17.12 3.26
CA LEU A 68 7.56 16.14 4.17
C LEU A 68 6.87 16.11 5.55
N ILE A 69 6.46 17.27 6.07
CA ILE A 69 5.77 17.38 7.36
C ILE A 69 4.41 16.67 7.32
N ASP A 70 3.65 16.82 6.23
CA ASP A 70 2.38 16.11 6.05
C ASP A 70 2.58 14.60 6.05
N CYS A 71 3.63 14.12 5.37
CA CYS A 71 3.99 12.72 5.32
C CYS A 71 4.42 12.19 6.70
N GLN A 72 5.21 12.95 7.47
CA GLN A 72 5.61 12.57 8.82
C GLN A 72 4.39 12.50 9.76
N ASN A 73 3.47 13.46 9.67
CA ASN A 73 2.22 13.46 10.43
C ASN A 73 1.35 12.25 10.10
N LEU A 74 1.26 11.88 8.82
CA LEU A 74 0.59 10.66 8.40
C LEU A 74 1.23 9.43 9.06
N ILE A 75 2.55 9.28 9.00
CA ILE A 75 3.23 8.13 9.64
C ILE A 75 2.98 8.09 11.14
N ASN A 76 3.10 9.22 11.83
CA ASN A 76 2.84 9.33 13.27
C ASN A 76 1.41 8.91 13.61
N LYS A 77 0.43 9.29 12.78
CA LYS A 77 -0.97 8.85 12.93
C LYS A 77 -1.11 7.35 12.71
N LEU A 78 -0.53 6.81 11.63
CA LEU A 78 -0.60 5.38 11.33
C LEU A 78 0.04 4.51 12.42
N LEU A 79 1.11 4.98 13.05
CA LEU A 79 1.73 4.30 14.19
C LEU A 79 0.81 4.23 15.39
N LYS A 80 0.03 5.29 15.65
CA LYS A 80 -0.93 5.33 16.76
C LYS A 80 -2.17 4.50 16.48
N THR A 81 -2.73 4.58 15.27
CA THR A 81 -4.03 3.97 14.94
C THR A 81 -3.92 2.57 14.37
N ASN A 82 -2.82 2.23 13.71
CA ASN A 82 -2.67 0.96 13.00
C ASN A 82 -1.22 0.45 12.95
N PRO A 83 -0.58 0.24 14.13
CA PRO A 83 0.84 -0.10 14.24
C PRO A 83 1.24 -1.40 13.53
N GLY A 84 0.31 -2.35 13.37
CA GLY A 84 0.58 -3.59 12.64
C GLY A 84 0.84 -3.38 11.15
N ASN A 85 0.18 -2.40 10.52
CA ASN A 85 0.23 -2.23 9.06
C ASN A 85 0.84 -0.89 8.61
N TYR A 86 1.33 -0.03 9.52
CA TYR A 86 1.86 1.28 9.12
C TYR A 86 2.99 1.18 8.07
N VAL A 87 3.84 0.13 8.14
CA VAL A 87 4.91 -0.12 7.17
C VAL A 87 4.33 -0.36 5.78
N VAL A 88 3.29 -1.20 5.69
CA VAL A 88 2.62 -1.51 4.43
C VAL A 88 1.93 -0.26 3.87
N LEU A 89 1.16 0.45 4.69
CA LEU A 89 0.43 1.65 4.29
C LEU A 89 1.38 2.78 3.85
N SER A 90 2.47 3.00 4.57
CA SER A 90 3.50 3.97 4.20
C SER A 90 4.19 3.61 2.88
N THR A 91 4.44 2.32 2.64
CA THR A 91 5.05 1.84 1.40
C THR A 91 4.15 2.09 0.19
N TYR A 92 2.85 1.80 0.30
CA TYR A 92 1.91 2.07 -0.79
C TYR A 92 1.68 3.57 -0.99
N THR A 93 1.61 4.36 0.08
CA THR A 93 1.55 5.83 -0.03
C THR A 93 2.77 6.38 -0.79
N LYS A 94 3.97 5.87 -0.46
CA LYS A 94 5.20 6.21 -1.17
C LYS A 94 5.13 5.84 -2.65
N LYS A 95 4.60 4.65 -2.99
CA LYS A 95 4.42 4.21 -4.39
C LYS A 95 3.46 5.12 -5.17
N ILE A 96 2.35 5.53 -4.56
CA ILE A 96 1.38 6.43 -5.18
C ILE A 96 2.03 7.79 -5.45
N LEU A 97 2.73 8.38 -4.49
CA LEU A 97 3.44 9.65 -4.71
C LEU A 97 4.63 9.50 -5.68
N GLN A 98 5.28 8.33 -5.72
CA GLN A 98 6.30 8.06 -6.73
C GLN A 98 5.71 8.09 -8.14
N TYR A 99 4.48 7.62 -8.29
CA TYR A 99 3.78 7.68 -9.57
C TYR A 99 3.49 9.14 -9.99
N ALA A 100 3.19 10.04 -9.05
CA ALA A 100 3.08 11.47 -9.34
C ALA A 100 4.37 12.07 -9.91
N VAL A 101 5.53 11.63 -9.39
CA VAL A 101 6.85 12.02 -9.92
C VAL A 101 7.05 11.48 -11.33
N THR A 102 6.69 10.21 -11.58
CA THR A 102 6.76 9.60 -12.92
C THR A 102 5.90 10.36 -13.94
N LEU A 103 4.72 10.82 -13.52
CA LEU A 103 3.82 11.66 -14.32
C LEU A 103 4.25 13.14 -14.38
N LYS A 104 5.39 13.50 -13.77
CA LYS A 104 5.90 14.88 -13.69
C LYS A 104 4.94 15.89 -13.04
N LEU A 105 4.02 15.42 -12.19
CA LEU A 105 3.05 16.26 -11.47
C LEU A 105 3.69 16.98 -10.27
N ILE A 106 4.68 16.34 -9.67
CA ILE A 106 5.51 16.88 -8.59
C ILE A 106 6.99 16.60 -8.91
N PRO A 107 7.92 17.46 -8.47
CA PRO A 107 9.34 17.31 -8.79
C PRO A 107 10.00 16.15 -8.03
N GLU A 108 9.58 15.89 -6.79
CA GLU A 108 10.14 14.85 -5.93
C GLU A 108 9.09 14.21 -5.04
N ASN A 109 9.40 13.03 -4.51
CA ASN A 109 8.50 12.29 -3.63
C ASN A 109 8.76 12.65 -2.15
N PRO A 110 7.84 13.37 -1.47
CA PRO A 110 8.05 13.81 -0.09
C PRO A 110 8.16 12.64 0.91
N MET A 111 7.68 11.45 0.55
CA MET A 111 7.82 10.24 1.38
C MET A 111 9.24 9.66 1.40
N ASN A 112 10.15 10.11 0.54
CA ASN A 112 11.54 9.63 0.52
C ASN A 112 12.31 10.02 1.79
N ASN A 113 12.01 11.20 2.34
CA ASN A 113 12.77 11.80 3.44
C ASN A 113 12.10 11.60 4.81
N VAL A 114 11.04 10.78 4.87
CA VAL A 114 10.28 10.55 6.10
C VAL A 114 11.07 9.65 7.05
N ILE A 115 11.19 10.10 8.30
CA ILE A 115 11.88 9.35 9.35
C ILE A 115 10.97 8.21 9.77
N LYS A 116 11.43 6.98 9.53
CA LYS A 116 10.76 5.77 9.99
C LYS A 116 11.15 5.50 11.45
N PRO A 117 10.20 5.23 12.35
CA PRO A 117 10.54 4.85 13.71
C PRO A 117 11.29 3.51 13.72
N ARG A 118 12.24 3.36 14.63
CA ARG A 118 12.85 2.06 14.89
C ARG A 118 11.78 1.12 15.43
N LYS A 119 11.60 -0.01 14.75
CA LYS A 119 10.75 -1.11 15.24
C LYS A 119 11.44 -1.67 16.49
N LYS A 120 10.79 -1.60 17.66
CA LYS A 120 11.20 -2.44 18.78
C LYS A 120 10.75 -3.85 18.42
N GLU A 121 11.70 -4.74 18.16
CA GLU A 121 11.39 -6.14 17.93
C GLU A 121 10.91 -6.76 19.24
N THR A 122 9.60 -6.76 19.45
CA THR A 122 8.99 -7.64 20.44
C THR A 122 8.89 -9.01 19.78
N TYR A 123 9.95 -9.80 19.88
CA TYR A 123 9.84 -11.25 19.68
C TYR A 123 8.89 -11.78 20.75
N SER A 124 7.63 -12.00 20.42
CA SER A 124 6.83 -12.95 21.19
C SER A 124 7.45 -14.32 20.90
N SER A 125 8.27 -14.81 21.82
CA SER A 125 9.14 -15.97 21.57
C SER A 125 8.38 -17.29 21.50
N ASN A 126 7.07 -17.33 21.75
CA ASN A 126 6.31 -18.58 21.89
C ASN A 126 4.94 -18.51 21.17
N ASN A 127 4.94 -18.52 19.85
CA ASN A 127 3.71 -18.70 19.05
C ASN A 127 3.60 -20.12 18.49
N TYR A 128 3.81 -21.12 19.35
CA TYR A 128 3.68 -22.53 19.03
C TYR A 128 3.06 -23.25 20.24
N TYR A 129 2.32 -24.33 19.97
CA TYR A 129 1.76 -25.17 21.03
C TYR A 129 2.87 -25.98 21.71
N SER A 130 2.83 -26.05 23.04
CA SER A 130 3.48 -27.12 23.79
C SER A 130 2.85 -28.48 23.45
N LYS A 131 3.52 -29.57 23.81
CA LYS A 131 3.01 -30.93 23.57
C LYS A 131 1.65 -31.16 24.23
N GLU A 132 1.44 -30.56 25.39
CA GLU A 132 0.26 -30.67 26.23
C GLU A 132 -0.90 -29.85 25.65
N GLU A 133 -0.63 -28.64 25.18
CA GLU A 133 -1.61 -27.80 24.47
C GLU A 133 -2.02 -28.44 23.15
N LEU A 134 -1.08 -29.00 22.38
CA LEU A 134 -1.38 -29.69 21.13
C LEU A 134 -2.25 -30.92 21.35
N LYS A 135 -1.94 -31.75 22.35
CA LYS A 135 -2.77 -32.92 22.71
C LYS A 135 -4.19 -32.48 23.07
N THR A 136 -4.32 -31.40 23.84
CA THR A 136 -5.61 -30.83 24.23
C THR A 136 -6.39 -30.34 23.01
N PHE A 137 -5.74 -29.60 22.12
CA PHE A 137 -6.33 -29.11 20.87
C PHE A 137 -6.83 -30.26 19.97
N LEU A 138 -6.03 -31.31 19.78
CA LEU A 138 -6.40 -32.47 18.97
C LEU A 138 -7.56 -33.27 19.59
N ALA A 139 -7.60 -33.39 20.92
CA ALA A 139 -8.70 -34.03 21.62
C ALA A 139 -10.04 -33.28 21.43
N TYR A 140 -10.02 -31.94 21.44
CA TYR A 140 -11.19 -31.14 21.10
C TYR A 140 -11.56 -31.26 19.62
N SER A 141 -10.58 -31.20 18.72
CA SER A 141 -10.80 -31.33 17.27
C SER A 141 -11.47 -32.66 16.89
N LYS A 142 -11.22 -33.74 17.64
CA LYS A 142 -11.87 -35.05 17.44
C LYS A 142 -13.36 -35.07 17.77
N LYS A 143 -13.83 -34.14 18.61
CA LYS A 143 -15.25 -34.00 18.98
C LYS A 143 -16.03 -33.17 17.97
N GLU A 144 -15.34 -32.45 17.09
CA GLU A 144 -15.94 -31.65 16.02
C GLU A 144 -16.35 -32.51 14.82
N LYS A 145 -16.98 -31.86 13.82
CA LYS A 145 -17.36 -32.50 12.56
C LYS A 145 -16.13 -33.18 11.91
N PHE A 146 -16.38 -34.32 11.27
CA PHE A 146 -15.32 -35.15 10.67
C PHE A 146 -14.35 -34.36 9.77
N HIS A 147 -14.85 -33.45 8.93
CA HIS A 147 -13.98 -32.64 8.06
C HIS A 147 -13.06 -31.68 8.83
N VAL A 148 -13.46 -31.19 10.01
CA VAL A 148 -12.61 -30.37 10.88
C VAL A 148 -11.51 -31.23 11.51
N TYR A 149 -11.87 -32.41 11.99
CA TYR A 149 -10.91 -33.36 12.56
C TYR A 149 -9.82 -33.77 11.56
N VAL A 150 -10.20 -34.02 10.29
CA VAL A 150 -9.27 -34.42 9.23
C VAL A 150 -8.23 -33.34 8.93
N LEU A 151 -8.59 -32.05 8.99
CA LEU A 151 -7.64 -30.95 8.73
C LEU A 151 -6.43 -30.93 9.68
N PHE A 152 -6.61 -31.44 10.90
CA PHE A 152 -5.59 -31.41 11.95
C PHE A 152 -4.96 -32.79 12.20
N ARG A 153 -5.32 -33.81 11.41
CA ARG A 153 -4.73 -35.14 11.48
C ARG A 153 -3.64 -35.23 10.40
N LEU A 154 -2.38 -35.15 10.82
CA LEU A 154 -1.20 -35.41 9.97
C LEU A 154 -1.04 -36.90 9.72
#